data_AF-A0A8J6J565-F1
#
_entry.id   AF-A0A8J6J565-F1
#
_cell.length_a   1.000
_cell.length_b   1.000
_cell.length_c   1.000
_cell.angle_alpha   90.00
_cell.angle_beta   90.00
_cell.angle_gamma   90.00
#
_symmetry.space_group_name_H-M   'P 1'
#
loop_
_entity.id
_entity.type
_entity.pdbx_description
1 polymer ?
#
loop_
_entity_poly.entity_id
_entity_poly.type
_entity_poly.pdbx_seq_one_letter_code
_entity_poly.pdbx_strand_id
1 'polypeptide(L)' 'MANKLIEDRYIDYEKYIRAIDPSIPHSFLQQIIDHIVVNDGRVTSITFKNGATHTFTYKT' A
#
# COMPACT_ATOMS: atom_id res chain seq x y z
N MET A 1 -17.81 20.78 16.04
CA MET A 1 -18.50 19.62 15.45
C MET A 1 -17.45 18.58 15.14
N ALA A 2 -17.21 17.65 16.05
CA ALA A 2 -16.32 16.53 15.79
C ALA A 2 -17.09 15.56 14.91
N ASN A 3 -16.75 15.50 13.62
CA ASN A 3 -17.19 14.40 12.78
C ASN A 3 -16.66 13.14 13.43
N LYS A 4 -17.58 12.40 14.05
CA LYS A 4 -17.40 11.04 14.57
C LYS A 4 -16.49 10.32 13.58
N LEU A 5 -15.27 10.00 14.02
CA LEU A 5 -14.38 9.08 13.33
C LEU A 5 -15.27 7.90 12.95
N ILE A 6 -15.53 7.78 11.66
CA ILE A 6 -16.45 6.81 11.09
C ILE A 6 -15.98 5.47 11.65
N GLU A 7 -16.87 4.91 12.47
CA GLU A 7 -16.80 3.62 13.15
C GLU A 7 -15.89 2.65 12.43
N ASP A 8 -14.93 2.07 13.15
CA ASP A 8 -14.20 0.80 12.92
C ASP A 8 -14.60 0.01 11.66
N ARG A 9 -14.49 0.63 10.48
CA ARG A 9 -14.63 -0.06 9.21
C ARG A 9 -13.30 -0.69 8.97
N TYR A 10 -13.11 -1.84 9.61
CA TYR A 10 -12.07 -2.77 9.25
C TYR A 10 -12.25 -3.11 7.78
N ILE A 11 -11.49 -2.44 6.92
CA ILE A 11 -11.43 -2.76 5.50
C ILE A 11 -10.52 -3.96 5.40
N ASP A 12 -11.12 -5.12 5.18
CA ASP A 12 -10.40 -6.31 4.74
C ASP A 12 -9.91 -6.06 3.31
N TYR A 13 -8.72 -5.48 3.18
CA TYR A 13 -8.11 -5.15 1.90
C TYR A 13 -7.85 -6.39 1.04
N GLU A 14 -7.65 -7.55 1.66
CA GLU A 14 -7.46 -8.80 0.94
C GLU A 14 -8.76 -9.24 0.27
N LYS A 15 -9.87 -9.26 1.01
CA LYS A 15 -11.20 -9.54 0.45
C LYS A 15 -11.61 -8.49 -0.56
N TYR A 16 -11.30 -7.21 -0.32
CA TYR A 16 -11.60 -6.12 -1.22
C TYR A 16 -10.85 -6.26 -2.55
N ILE A 17 -9.53 -6.47 -2.53
CA ILE A 17 -8.70 -6.65 -3.72
C ILE A 17 -9.12 -7.88 -4.54
N ARG A 18 -9.59 -8.94 -3.88
CA ARG A 18 -10.12 -10.14 -4.55
C ARG A 18 -11.50 -9.93 -5.20
N ALA A 19 -12.30 -9.00 -4.69
CA ALA A 19 -13.66 -8.74 -5.19
C ALA A 19 -13.69 -7.73 -6.34
N ILE A 20 -12.65 -6.91 -6.48
CA ILE A 20 -12.53 -5.91 -7.55
C ILE A 20 -11.72 -6.46 -8.72
N ASP A 21 -11.91 -5.87 -9.90
CA ASP A 21 -11.09 -6.16 -11.06
C ASP A 21 -9.60 -5.92 -10.72
N PRO A 22 -8.69 -6.91 -10.92
CA PRO A 22 -7.27 -6.78 -10.60
C PRO A 22 -6.55 -5.60 -11.29
N SER A 23 -7.09 -5.10 -12.41
CA SER A 23 -6.55 -3.93 -13.10
C SER A 23 -6.67 -2.64 -12.28
N ILE A 24 -7.67 -2.54 -11.40
CA ILE A 24 -7.92 -1.35 -10.57
C ILE A 24 -6.79 -1.15 -9.54
N PRO A 25 -6.48 -2.09 -8.63
CA PRO A 25 -5.41 -1.92 -7.66
C PRO A 25 -4.05 -1.82 -8.35
N HIS A 26 -3.83 -2.55 -9.45
CA HIS A 26 -2.60 -2.43 -10.21
C HIS A 26 -2.39 -1.01 -10.76
N SER A 27 -3.41 -0.45 -11.43
CA SER A 27 -3.35 0.91 -11.97
C SER A 27 -3.18 1.96 -10.88
N PHE A 28 -3.83 1.76 -9.72
CA PHE A 28 -3.66 2.65 -8.58
C PHE A 28 -2.22 2.63 -8.06
N LEU A 29 -1.65 1.45 -7.84
CA LEU A 29 -0.27 1.32 -7.38
C LEU A 29 0.72 1.96 -8.36
N GLN A 30 0.52 1.79 -9.67
CA GLN A 30 1.33 2.46 -10.69
C GLN A 30 1.21 4.00 -10.68
N GLN A 31 0.09 4.53 -10.22
CA GLN A 31 -0.11 5.98 -10.11
C GLN A 31 0.62 6.56 -8.90
N ILE A 32 0.68 5.85 -7.77
CA ILE A 32 1.20 6.37 -6.52
C ILE A 32 2.65 5.97 -6.22
N ILE A 33 3.10 4.81 -6.70
CA ILE A 33 4.46 4.30 -6.49
C ILE A 33 5.38 4.86 -7.56
N ASP A 34 6.54 5.36 -7.13
CA ASP A 34 7.64 5.71 -8.00
C ASP A 34 8.50 4.47 -8.28
N HIS A 35 9.06 3.87 -7.23
CA HIS A 35 9.84 2.64 -7.34
C HIS A 35 9.82 1.80 -6.06
N ILE A 36 10.20 0.53 -6.19
CA ILE A 36 10.34 -0.43 -5.10
C ILE A 36 11.75 -1.00 -5.16
N VAL A 37 12.46 -0.97 -4.02
CA VAL A 37 13.77 -1.61 -3.88
C VAL A 37 13.58 -2.98 -3.25
N VAL A 38 14.15 -4.00 -3.88
CA VAL A 38 14.11 -5.38 -3.41
C VAL A 38 15.56 -5.86 -3.26
N ASN A 39 15.87 -6.42 -2.09
CA ASN A 39 17.17 -7.04 -1.81
C ASN A 39 16.95 -8.43 -1.19
N ASP A 40 17.75 -9.43 -1.62
CA ASP A 40 17.62 -10.82 -1.17
C ASP A 40 16.18 -11.37 -1.20
N GLY A 41 15.43 -11.02 -2.25
CA GLY A 41 14.03 -11.42 -2.43
C GLY A 41 13.03 -10.75 -1.48
N ARG A 42 13.44 -9.75 -0.70
CA ARG A 42 12.59 -8.99 0.23
C ARG A 42 12.53 -7.52 -0.16
N VAL A 43 11.36 -6.90 0.03
CA VAL A 43 11.19 -5.46 -0.21
C VAL A 43 11.93 -4.68 0.87
N THR A 44 12.90 -3.86 0.50
CA THR A 44 13.66 -3.03 1.44
C THR A 44 13.09 -1.63 1.56
N SER A 45 12.59 -1.06 0.46
CA SER A 45 11.88 0.22 0.49
C SER A 45 10.87 0.38 -0.63
N ILE A 46 9.88 1.25 -0.38
CA ILE A 46 8.94 1.75 -1.38
C ILE A 46 9.01 3.26 -1.36
N THR A 47 9.28 3.86 -2.51
CA THR A 47 9.25 5.30 -2.72
C THR A 47 7.98 5.66 -3.49
N PHE A 48 7.22 6.62 -2.98
CA PHE A 48 6.01 7.15 -3.60
C PHE A 48 6.34 8.36 -4.45
N LYS A 49 5.51 8.66 -5.46
CA LYS A 49 5.74 9.80 -6.38
C LYS A 49 5.71 11.17 -5.70
N ASN A 50 5.18 11.26 -4.48
CA ASN A 50 5.25 12.48 -3.67
C ASN A 50 6.57 12.63 -2.90
N GLY A 51 7.53 11.72 -3.09
CA GLY A 51 8.83 11.70 -2.42
C GLY A 51 8.84 11.00 -1.06
N ALA A 52 7.69 10.58 -0.52
CA ALA A 52 7.67 9.79 0.71
C ALA A 52 8.33 8.43 0.47
N THR A 53 9.15 7.98 1.42
CA THR A 53 9.81 6.67 1.36
C THR A 53 9.51 5.91 2.62
N HIS A 54 9.03 4.68 2.47
CA HIS A 54 8.89 3.73 3.56
C HIS A 54 9.97 2.66 3.46
N THR A 55 10.71 2.44 4.55
CA THR A 55 11.80 1.46 4.61
C THR A 55 11.41 0.33 5.56
N PHE A 56 11.60 -0.90 5.11
CA PHE A 56 11.28 -2.10 5.87
C PHE A 56 12.53 -2.61 6.59
N THR A 57 12.36 -2.98 7.86
CA THR A 57 13.38 -3.67 8.66
C THR A 57 12.83 -5.01 9.08
N TYR A 58 13.52 -6.09 8.72
CA TYR A 58 13.12 -7.44 9.07
C TYR A 58 13.91 -7.92 10.29
N LYS A 59 13.22 -8.62 11.19
CA LYS A 59 13.91 -9.42 12.20
C LYS A 59 14.61 -10.59 11.50
N THR A 60 15.86 -10.81 11.87
CA THR A 60 16.67 -11.96 11.44
C THR A 60 16.20 -13.24 12.11
#